data_AF-A0AA47P786-F1
#
_entry.id   AF-A0AA47P786-F1
#
_cell.length_a   1.000
_cell.length_b   1.000
_cell.length_c   1.000
_cell.angle_alpha   90.00
_cell.angle_beta   90.00
_cell.angle_gamma   90.00
#
_symmetry.space_group_name_H-M   'P 1'
#
loop_
_entity.id
_entity.type
_entity.pdbx_description
1 polymer ?
#
loop_
_entity_poly.entity_id
_entity_poly.type
_entity_poly.pdbx_seq_one_letter_code
_entity_poly.pdbx_strand_id
1 'polypeptide(L)'
;MAVRGLLRCLSSNFSSVLPSIAPSVQHSPRLLTSLSYLHRTLATSSRLSAALKFTDKHEWIRVEDNGLGTVGISNFAQEALGDVVYCGLPEVGAKLEQQDEFGALESVKAASELYSPLTGEVVEINTLLAEKPGLVNKACYTDGWLMKMSIDKPAELDALMDEKAYERYIRSIED
;
A
#
# COMPACT_ATOMS: atom_id res chain seq x y z
N MET A 1 -34.55 -38.56 25.90
CA MET A 1 -35.58 -37.65 26.45
C MET A 1 -35.47 -36.35 25.67
N ALA A 2 -36.17 -36.17 24.54
CA ALA A 2 -37.54 -35.63 24.42
C ALA A 2 -37.72 -34.40 25.34
N VAL A 3 -38.03 -33.19 24.86
CA VAL A 3 -39.29 -32.83 24.19
C VAL A 3 -39.11 -31.63 23.25
N ARG A 4 -39.69 -31.76 22.06
CA ARG A 4 -39.95 -30.71 21.05
C ARG A 4 -41.17 -29.87 21.47
N GLY A 5 -41.12 -28.54 21.30
CA GLY A 5 -42.28 -27.66 21.37
C GLY A 5 -42.51 -26.95 20.02
N LEU A 6 -43.62 -27.28 19.36
CA LEU A 6 -44.14 -26.71 18.11
C LEU A 6 -45.28 -25.73 18.41
N LEU A 7 -45.45 -24.66 17.61
CA LEU A 7 -46.72 -24.03 17.17
C LEU A 7 -46.33 -22.75 16.37
N ARG A 8 -46.45 -22.64 15.02
CA ARG A 8 -47.62 -22.54 14.11
C ARG A 8 -48.65 -21.50 14.62
N CYS A 9 -49.24 -20.57 13.86
CA CYS A 9 -49.41 -20.33 12.41
C CYS A 9 -50.17 -18.99 12.21
N LEU A 10 -50.02 -18.33 11.03
CA LEU A 10 -51.05 -17.67 10.17
C LEU A 10 -51.87 -16.47 10.75
N SER A 11 -52.38 -15.45 10.04
CA SER A 11 -52.43 -15.03 8.63
C SER A 11 -53.09 -13.63 8.54
N SER A 12 -52.53 -12.77 7.67
CA SER A 12 -53.14 -11.87 6.68
C SER A 12 -54.59 -11.32 6.77
N ASN A 13 -54.69 -9.98 6.63
CA ASN A 13 -55.35 -9.21 5.56
C ASN A 13 -56.83 -8.71 5.58
N PHE A 14 -56.96 -7.48 5.02
CA PHE A 14 -58.10 -6.79 4.36
C PHE A 14 -59.20 -6.16 5.24
N SER A 15 -59.87 -5.03 4.92
CA SER A 15 -59.67 -3.87 4.02
C SER A 15 -60.92 -2.95 4.16
N SER A 16 -60.81 -1.68 3.72
CA SER A 16 -61.88 -0.84 3.08
C SER A 16 -62.84 -0.06 4.02
N VAL A 17 -63.34 1.19 3.83
CA VAL A 17 -63.48 2.18 2.71
C VAL A 17 -63.85 3.61 3.27
N LEU A 18 -63.25 4.69 2.70
CA LEU A 18 -63.69 6.10 2.31
C LEU A 18 -64.73 6.95 3.12
N PRO A 19 -65.10 8.22 2.71
CA PRO A 19 -64.36 9.42 2.24
C PRO A 19 -64.81 10.75 2.94
N SER A 20 -64.15 11.90 2.72
CA SER A 20 -64.81 13.24 2.63
C SER A 20 -63.89 14.35 2.08
N ILE A 21 -64.48 15.39 1.49
CA ILE A 21 -63.94 16.36 0.52
C ILE A 21 -63.85 17.79 1.11
N ALA A 22 -62.73 18.50 0.82
CA ALA A 22 -62.49 19.96 0.65
C ALA A 22 -62.67 20.94 1.86
N PRO A 23 -62.21 22.23 1.82
CA PRO A 23 -61.55 22.99 0.73
C PRO A 23 -60.25 23.77 1.10
N SER A 24 -59.70 24.41 0.06
CA SER A 24 -58.50 25.24 -0.08
C SER A 24 -58.37 26.46 0.85
N VAL A 25 -57.13 26.75 1.29
CA VAL A 25 -56.66 28.10 1.64
C VAL A 25 -55.22 28.28 1.15
N GLN A 26 -54.97 29.39 0.45
CA GLN A 26 -53.69 29.82 -0.14
C GLN A 26 -52.87 30.71 0.82
N HIS A 27 -51.60 30.94 0.42
CA HIS A 27 -50.59 31.90 0.92
C HIS A 27 -49.69 31.39 2.06
N SER A 28 -48.35 31.44 2.01
CA SER A 28 -47.36 32.10 1.14
C SER A 28 -45.97 31.47 1.38
N PRO A 29 -44.97 31.68 0.50
CA PRO A 29 -43.68 31.00 0.57
C PRO A 29 -42.72 31.75 1.50
N ARG A 30 -42.02 31.02 2.38
CA ARG A 30 -40.76 31.50 2.98
C ARG A 30 -39.72 30.41 2.85
N LEU A 31 -38.94 30.55 1.78
CA LEU A 31 -37.64 29.93 1.62
C LEU A 31 -36.74 30.45 2.74
N LEU A 32 -36.34 29.57 3.66
CA LEU A 32 -35.10 29.72 4.40
C LEU A 32 -34.27 28.48 4.11
N THR A 33 -33.43 28.68 3.11
CA THR A 33 -32.36 27.81 2.68
C THR A 33 -31.56 27.31 3.87
N SER A 34 -31.58 26.00 4.09
CA SER A 34 -30.60 25.28 4.89
C SER A 34 -29.20 25.53 4.31
N LEU A 35 -28.49 26.51 4.84
CA LEU A 35 -27.05 26.68 4.62
C LEU A 35 -26.30 25.73 5.55
N SER A 36 -26.49 24.43 5.35
CA SER A 36 -25.50 23.45 5.77
C SER A 36 -24.34 23.61 4.80
N TYR A 37 -23.38 24.47 5.19
CA TYR A 37 -22.07 24.60 4.59
C TYR A 37 -21.52 23.21 4.28
N LEU A 38 -21.55 22.83 3.00
CA LEU A 38 -20.75 21.73 2.48
C LEU A 38 -19.29 22.16 2.66
N HIS A 39 -18.70 21.79 3.80
CA HIS A 39 -17.25 21.72 3.92
C HIS A 39 -16.77 20.66 2.92
N ARG A 40 -16.49 21.12 1.69
CA ARG A 40 -15.69 20.37 0.73
C ARG A 40 -14.29 20.29 1.32
N THR A 41 -14.00 19.22 2.03
CA THR A 41 -12.63 18.87 2.38
C THR A 41 -11.91 18.53 1.08
N LEU A 42 -10.99 19.40 0.65
CA LEU A 42 -10.01 19.05 -0.37
C LEU A 42 -9.05 18.07 0.29
N ALA A 43 -9.32 16.77 0.15
CA ALA A 43 -8.29 15.78 0.34
C ALA A 43 -7.26 15.99 -0.77
N THR A 44 -6.13 16.61 -0.44
CA THR A 44 -4.91 16.55 -1.24
C THR A 44 -4.47 15.10 -1.27
N SER A 45 -5.03 14.33 -2.19
CA SER A 45 -4.52 13.00 -2.50
C SER A 45 -3.13 13.21 -3.08
N SER A 46 -2.10 12.98 -2.27
CA SER A 46 -0.73 12.84 -2.74
C SER A 46 -0.77 11.81 -3.85
N ARG A 47 -0.52 12.24 -5.10
CA ARG A 47 -0.31 11.29 -6.19
C ARG A 47 1.03 10.66 -5.89
N LEU A 48 0.99 9.43 -5.37
CA LEU A 48 2.21 8.68 -5.12
C LEU A 48 2.99 8.61 -6.44
N SER A 49 4.26 9.00 -6.39
CA SER A 49 5.10 9.21 -7.57
C SER A 49 5.60 7.88 -8.12
N ALA A 50 5.47 7.68 -9.45
CA ALA A 50 6.04 6.53 -10.17
C ALA A 50 7.58 6.57 -10.29
N ALA A 51 8.23 7.67 -9.85
CA ALA A 51 9.68 7.76 -9.80
C ALA A 51 10.27 6.95 -8.64
N LEU A 52 11.48 6.42 -8.83
CA LEU A 52 12.22 5.73 -7.78
C LEU A 52 12.59 6.69 -6.63
N LYS A 53 12.46 6.17 -5.43
CA LYS A 53 12.96 6.75 -4.19
C LYS A 53 13.96 5.80 -3.55
N PHE A 54 14.98 6.34 -2.90
CA PHE A 54 16.10 5.56 -2.39
C PHE A 54 16.35 5.82 -0.91
N THR A 55 16.80 4.78 -0.21
CA THR A 55 17.32 4.85 1.16
C THR A 55 18.83 5.08 1.15
N ASP A 56 19.39 5.45 2.30
CA ASP A 56 20.84 5.50 2.54
C ASP A 56 21.49 4.10 2.60
N LYS A 57 20.67 3.06 2.78
CA LYS A 57 21.04 1.63 2.75
C LYS A 57 20.93 0.98 1.37
N HIS A 58 20.70 1.79 0.33
CA HIS A 58 20.72 1.39 -1.08
C HIS A 58 19.54 0.52 -1.55
N GLU A 59 18.46 0.46 -0.79
CA GLU A 59 17.16 0.01 -1.27
C GLU A 59 16.47 1.10 -2.08
N TRP A 60 15.65 0.68 -3.04
CA TRP A 60 14.73 1.55 -3.75
C TRP A 60 13.29 1.14 -3.51
N ILE A 61 12.40 2.12 -3.57
CA ILE A 61 10.95 1.93 -3.64
C ILE A 61 10.38 2.72 -4.83
N ARG A 62 9.49 2.08 -5.59
CA ARG A 62 8.68 2.70 -6.63
C ARG A 62 7.22 2.54 -6.26
N VAL A 63 6.48 3.64 -6.22
CA VAL A 63 5.05 3.57 -5.93
C VAL A 63 4.26 3.44 -7.23
N GLU A 64 3.51 2.36 -7.33
CA GLU A 64 2.70 2.02 -8.50
C GLU A 64 1.34 2.74 -8.45
N ASP A 65 0.62 2.80 -9.57
CA ASP A 65 -0.67 3.50 -9.69
C ASP A 65 -1.76 2.98 -8.74
N ASN A 66 -1.63 1.74 -8.27
CA ASN A 66 -2.54 1.12 -7.30
C ASN A 66 -2.20 1.46 -5.84
N GLY A 67 -1.17 2.28 -5.60
CA GLY A 67 -0.73 2.73 -4.28
C GLY A 67 0.21 1.75 -3.56
N LEU A 68 0.61 0.64 -4.19
CA LEU A 68 1.59 -0.29 -3.63
C LEU A 68 3.02 0.18 -3.91
N GLY A 69 3.90 -0.04 -2.95
CA GLY A 69 5.34 0.17 -3.11
C GLY A 69 6.04 -1.10 -3.55
N THR A 70 6.65 -1.10 -4.73
CA THR A 70 7.59 -2.15 -5.15
C THR A 70 8.98 -1.82 -4.60
N VAL A 71 9.62 -2.77 -3.92
CA VAL A 71 10.91 -2.59 -3.25
C VAL A 71 11.98 -3.49 -3.88
N GLY A 72 13.21 -2.98 -4.00
CA GLY A 72 14.39 -3.75 -4.41
C GLY A 72 15.69 -3.09 -3.96
N ILE A 73 16.83 -3.60 -4.44
CA ILE A 73 18.15 -2.97 -4.20
C ILE A 73 18.68 -2.28 -5.46
N SER A 74 19.48 -1.23 -5.27
CA SER A 74 20.05 -0.47 -6.37
C SER A 74 21.16 -1.21 -7.13
N ASN A 75 21.53 -0.69 -8.30
CA ASN A 75 22.67 -1.21 -9.08
C ASN A 75 23.99 -1.16 -8.28
N PHE A 76 24.20 -0.09 -7.51
CA PHE A 76 25.38 0.05 -6.66
C PHE A 76 25.45 -1.07 -5.61
N ALA A 77 24.33 -1.37 -4.96
CA ALA A 77 24.27 -2.43 -3.94
C ALA A 77 24.55 -3.81 -4.52
N GLN A 78 23.95 -4.15 -5.67
CA GLN A 78 24.17 -5.48 -6.26
C GLN A 78 25.61 -5.65 -6.76
N GLU A 79 26.25 -4.59 -7.28
CA GLU A 79 27.67 -4.62 -7.65
C GLU A 79 28.57 -4.85 -6.44
N ALA A 80 28.29 -4.17 -5.32
CA ALA A 80 29.03 -4.34 -4.08
C ALA A 80 28.88 -5.74 -3.47
N LEU A 81 27.68 -6.33 -3.55
CA LEU A 81 27.43 -7.72 -3.14
C LEU A 81 28.14 -8.72 -4.06
N GLY A 82 28.17 -8.48 -5.37
CA GLY A 82 28.57 -9.45 -6.37
C GLY A 82 27.46 -10.46 -6.66
N ASP A 83 27.83 -11.62 -7.22
CA ASP A 83 26.87 -12.62 -7.71
C ASP A 83 25.99 -13.17 -6.58
N VAL A 84 24.72 -12.78 -6.57
CA VAL A 84 23.73 -13.17 -5.56
C VAL A 84 23.35 -14.64 -5.77
N VAL A 85 23.46 -15.42 -4.71
CA VAL A 85 23.18 -16.87 -4.69
C VAL A 85 21.99 -17.23 -3.80
N TYR A 86 21.56 -16.33 -2.91
CA TYR A 86 20.42 -16.55 -2.04
C TYR A 86 19.68 -15.24 -1.74
N CYS A 87 18.36 -15.34 -1.61
CA CYS A 87 17.46 -14.24 -1.28
C CYS A 87 16.52 -14.67 -0.13
N GLY A 88 16.80 -14.19 1.08
CA GLY A 88 15.90 -14.30 2.23
C GLY A 88 14.87 -13.18 2.17
N LEU A 89 13.63 -13.52 1.80
CA LEU A 89 12.52 -12.59 1.66
C LEU A 89 11.51 -12.77 2.82
N PRO A 90 10.71 -11.75 3.16
CA PRO A 90 9.76 -11.83 4.26
C PRO A 90 8.54 -12.68 3.88
N GLU A 91 7.70 -13.00 4.86
CA GLU A 91 6.40 -13.62 4.60
C GLU A 91 5.39 -12.57 4.13
N VAL A 92 4.51 -12.96 3.20
CA VAL A 92 3.34 -12.14 2.83
C VAL A 92 2.42 -12.00 4.05
N GLY A 93 2.01 -10.76 4.35
CA GLY A 93 1.25 -10.40 5.54
C GLY A 93 2.11 -9.92 6.71
N ALA A 94 3.44 -9.94 6.59
CA ALA A 94 4.32 -9.36 7.59
C ALA A 94 4.12 -7.84 7.67
N LYS A 95 4.02 -7.31 8.89
CA LYS A 95 3.95 -5.87 9.15
C LYS A 95 5.34 -5.36 9.49
N LEU A 96 5.76 -4.30 8.81
CA LEU A 96 7.08 -3.71 8.91
C LEU A 96 6.94 -2.23 9.25
N GLU A 97 7.74 -1.74 10.19
CA GLU A 97 8.00 -0.32 10.36
C GLU A 97 9.15 0.13 9.45
N GLN A 98 9.24 1.42 9.17
CA GLN A 98 10.39 1.97 8.44
C GLN A 98 11.68 1.64 9.20
N GLN A 99 12.71 1.18 8.47
CA GLN A 99 13.98 0.66 8.98
C GLN A 99 13.90 -0.70 9.71
N ASP A 100 12.77 -1.41 9.71
CA ASP A 100 12.76 -2.80 10.16
C ASP A 100 13.52 -3.69 9.17
N GLU A 101 14.31 -4.62 9.70
CA GLU A 101 14.90 -5.69 8.90
C GLU A 101 13.79 -6.64 8.41
N PHE A 102 13.76 -6.91 7.10
CA PHE A 102 12.77 -7.81 6.51
C PHE A 102 13.38 -9.04 5.85
N GLY A 103 14.71 -9.08 5.67
CA GLY A 103 15.36 -10.14 4.94
C GLY A 103 16.85 -9.91 4.74
N ALA A 104 17.46 -10.72 3.89
CA ALA A 104 18.88 -10.63 3.56
C ALA A 104 19.17 -11.14 2.14
N LEU A 105 20.21 -10.59 1.53
CA LEU A 105 20.80 -11.12 0.29
C LEU A 105 22.19 -11.68 0.59
N GLU A 106 22.48 -12.87 0.05
CA GLU A 106 23.79 -13.48 0.17
C GLU A 106 24.39 -13.74 -1.21
N SER A 107 25.69 -13.46 -1.32
CA SER A 107 26.54 -13.76 -2.45
C SER A 107 27.67 -14.70 -2.03
N VAL A 108 28.51 -15.10 -2.98
CA VAL A 108 29.74 -15.87 -2.66
C VAL A 108 30.78 -15.02 -1.91
N LYS A 109 30.60 -13.69 -1.85
CA LYS A 109 31.58 -12.74 -1.32
C LYS A 109 31.10 -12.02 -0.05
N ALA A 110 29.80 -11.81 0.10
CA ALA A 110 29.23 -10.97 1.13
C ALA A 110 27.78 -11.39 1.45
N ALA A 111 27.27 -10.89 2.57
CA ALA A 111 25.86 -10.91 2.90
C ALA A 111 25.46 -9.50 3.35
N SER A 112 24.24 -9.08 3.02
CA SER A 112 23.67 -7.82 3.49
C SER A 112 22.24 -8.05 3.96
N GLU A 113 21.93 -7.52 5.13
CA GLU A 113 20.54 -7.37 5.59
C GLU A 113 19.81 -6.37 4.70
N LEU A 114 18.48 -6.48 4.67
CA LEU A 114 17.57 -5.64 3.90
C LEU A 114 16.59 -4.94 4.84
N TYR A 115 16.42 -3.64 4.66
CA TYR A 115 15.63 -2.81 5.56
C TYR A 115 14.42 -2.18 4.85
N SER A 116 13.29 -2.13 5.54
CA SER A 116 12.05 -1.64 4.96
C SER A 116 12.14 -0.13 4.72
N PRO A 117 11.89 0.36 3.49
CA PRO A 117 11.99 1.79 3.20
C PRO A 117 10.86 2.60 3.83
N LEU A 118 9.70 1.96 4.12
CA LEU A 118 8.49 2.60 4.65
C LEU A 118 7.82 1.67 5.68
N THR A 119 6.88 2.22 6.44
CA THR A 119 5.93 1.47 7.27
C THR A 119 4.79 0.91 6.42
N GLY A 120 4.49 -0.39 6.54
CA GLY A 120 3.37 -1.04 5.86
C GLY A 120 3.32 -2.56 6.04
N GLU A 121 2.55 -3.23 5.18
CA GLU A 121 2.37 -4.68 5.17
C GLU A 121 2.87 -5.28 3.85
N VAL A 122 3.62 -6.38 3.91
CA VAL A 122 4.08 -7.12 2.73
C VAL A 122 2.88 -7.76 2.03
N VAL A 123 2.64 -7.39 0.77
CA VAL A 123 1.50 -7.91 -0.02
C VAL A 123 1.91 -8.93 -1.06
N GLU A 124 3.16 -8.91 -1.51
CA GLU A 124 3.68 -9.82 -2.52
C GLU A 124 5.20 -9.96 -2.36
N ILE A 125 5.75 -11.13 -2.69
CA ILE A 125 7.19 -11.36 -2.78
C ILE A 125 7.55 -11.93 -4.14
N ASN A 126 8.78 -11.68 -4.59
CA ASN A 126 9.25 -12.22 -5.86
C ASN A 126 9.70 -13.69 -5.71
N THR A 127 8.75 -14.60 -5.85
CA THR A 127 9.00 -16.05 -5.72
C THR A 127 9.98 -16.60 -6.75
N LEU A 128 10.23 -15.89 -7.86
CA LEU A 128 11.21 -16.30 -8.87
C LEU A 128 12.65 -16.27 -8.33
N LEU A 129 12.94 -15.47 -7.31
CA LEU A 129 14.28 -15.33 -6.74
C LEU A 129 14.77 -16.59 -6.01
N ALA A 130 13.86 -17.48 -5.60
CA ALA A 130 14.21 -18.77 -5.02
C ALA A 130 14.95 -19.67 -6.04
N GLU A 131 14.58 -19.58 -7.32
CA GLU A 131 15.20 -20.36 -8.41
C GLU A 131 16.23 -19.55 -9.19
N LYS A 132 16.07 -18.21 -9.23
CA LYS A 132 16.86 -17.30 -10.06
C LYS A 132 17.33 -16.07 -9.27
N PRO A 133 18.14 -16.25 -8.21
CA PRO A 133 18.63 -15.14 -7.38
C PRO A 133 19.42 -14.09 -8.18
N GLY A 134 20.13 -14.52 -9.24
CA GLY A 134 20.88 -13.62 -10.13
C GLY A 134 20.03 -12.62 -10.93
N LEU A 135 18.69 -12.67 -10.86
CA LEU A 135 17.84 -11.57 -11.34
C LEU A 135 18.11 -10.26 -10.59
N VAL A 136 18.49 -10.34 -9.32
CA VAL A 136 18.91 -9.17 -8.52
C VAL A 136 20.10 -8.48 -9.19
N ASN A 137 21.08 -9.22 -9.70
CA ASN A 137 22.22 -8.63 -10.40
C ASN A 137 21.87 -8.13 -11.81
N LYS A 138 21.05 -8.87 -12.56
CA LYS A 138 20.80 -8.61 -13.99
C LYS A 138 19.71 -7.57 -14.27
N ALA A 139 18.79 -7.40 -13.34
CA ALA A 139 17.53 -6.71 -13.56
C ALA A 139 17.01 -6.02 -12.27
N CYS A 140 17.91 -5.43 -11.48
CA CYS A 140 17.63 -4.89 -10.14
C CYS A 140 16.45 -3.90 -10.05
N TYR A 141 16.14 -3.15 -11.12
CA TYR A 141 15.02 -2.19 -11.17
C TYR A 141 13.76 -2.73 -11.87
N THR A 142 13.84 -3.92 -12.47
CA THR A 142 12.75 -4.58 -13.21
C THR A 142 12.43 -5.93 -12.59
N ASP A 143 12.97 -7.03 -13.11
CA ASP A 143 12.61 -8.40 -12.70
C ASP A 143 13.26 -8.84 -11.38
N GLY A 144 14.22 -8.07 -10.87
CA GLY A 144 14.95 -8.28 -9.61
C GLY A 144 14.34 -7.58 -8.39
N TRP A 145 13.07 -7.15 -8.46
CA TRP A 145 12.34 -6.64 -7.29
C TRP A 145 12.22 -7.72 -6.20
N LEU A 146 12.16 -7.32 -4.93
CA LEU A 146 12.21 -8.22 -3.77
C LEU A 146 10.83 -8.47 -3.19
N MET A 147 10.12 -7.39 -2.86
CA MET A 147 8.77 -7.43 -2.30
C MET A 147 7.92 -6.27 -2.81
N LYS A 148 6.60 -6.39 -2.67
CA LYS A 148 5.67 -5.27 -2.72
C LYS A 148 5.01 -5.12 -1.36
N MET A 149 4.72 -3.89 -0.98
CA MET A 149 4.10 -3.57 0.30
C MET A 149 2.99 -2.51 0.17
N SER A 150 2.05 -2.52 1.11
CA SER A 150 1.20 -1.35 1.37
C SER A 150 2.04 -0.20 1.94
N ILE A 151 1.52 1.01 1.85
CA ILE A 151 2.15 2.21 2.41
C ILE A 151 1.20 2.82 3.43
N ASP A 152 1.48 2.59 4.70
CA ASP A 152 0.60 3.01 5.80
C ASP A 152 0.89 4.45 6.24
N LYS A 153 2.14 4.92 6.04
CA LYS A 153 2.58 6.28 6.35
C LYS A 153 3.22 6.96 5.13
N PRO A 154 2.42 7.50 4.18
CA PRO A 154 2.94 8.09 2.94
C PRO A 154 3.93 9.24 3.12
N ALA A 155 3.87 9.96 4.25
CA ALA A 155 4.80 11.05 4.56
C ALA A 155 6.26 10.59 4.70
N GLU A 156 6.50 9.30 4.97
CA GLU A 156 7.86 8.74 5.05
C GLU A 156 8.58 8.76 3.69
N LEU A 157 7.85 8.84 2.57
CA LEU A 157 8.44 9.01 1.22
C LEU A 157 9.20 10.33 1.06
N ASP A 158 8.81 11.38 1.80
CA ASP A 158 9.43 12.69 1.72
C ASP A 158 10.84 12.70 2.32
N ALA A 159 11.13 11.73 3.21
CA ALA A 159 12.46 11.54 3.78
C ALA A 159 13.41 10.79 2.84
N LEU A 160 12.87 10.10 1.82
CA LEU A 160 13.68 9.30 0.89
C LEU A 160 14.29 10.17 -0.20
N MET A 161 15.48 9.77 -0.64
CA MET A 161 16.22 10.43 -1.71
C MET A 161 15.51 10.24 -3.05
N ASP A 162 15.45 11.29 -3.86
CA ASP A 162 15.21 11.11 -5.29
C ASP A 162 16.49 10.60 -5.98
N GLU A 163 16.36 10.19 -7.24
CA GLU A 163 17.46 9.65 -8.03
C GLU A 163 18.68 10.58 -8.07
N LYS A 164 18.47 11.89 -8.27
CA LYS A 164 19.58 12.87 -8.32
C LYS A 164 20.28 13.01 -6.98
N ALA A 165 19.55 12.95 -5.87
CA ALA A 165 20.11 12.97 -4.53
C ALA A 165 20.90 11.68 -4.26
N TYR A 166 20.37 10.54 -4.68
CA TYR A 166 21.03 9.25 -4.53
C TYR A 166 22.33 9.15 -5.35
N GLU A 167 22.36 9.65 -6.58
CA GLU A 167 23.59 9.74 -7.39
C GLU A 167 24.68 10.58 -6.71
N ARG A 168 24.29 11.70 -6.08
CA ARG A 168 25.25 12.52 -5.30
C ARG A 168 25.73 11.79 -4.06
N TYR A 169 24.84 11.06 -3.38
CA TYR A 169 25.17 10.26 -2.21
C TYR A 169 26.19 9.17 -2.56
N ILE A 170 25.94 8.37 -3.59
CA ILE A 170 26.90 7.33 -4.04
C ILE A 170 28.26 7.94 -4.35
N ARG A 171 28.30 9.03 -5.12
CA ARG A 171 29.57 9.70 -5.47
C ARG A 171 30.36 10.11 -4.24
N SER A 172 29.68 10.57 -3.18
CA SER A 172 30.34 10.98 -1.94
C SER A 172 30.89 9.82 -1.09
N ILE A 173 30.53 8.57 -1.41
CA ILE A 173 31.02 7.36 -0.75
C ILE A 173 32.21 6.75 -1.51
N GLU A 174 32.31 7.02 -2.82
CA GLU A 174 33.40 6.53 -3.68
C GLU A 174 34.69 7.35 -3.56
N ASP A 175 34.61 8.59 -3.05
CA ASP A 175 35.74 9.50 -2.81
C ASP A 175 36.39 9.28 -1.44
#